data_AF-A0A644Z1T3-F1
#
_entry.id   AF-A0A644Z1T3-F1
#
_cell.length_a   1.000
_cell.length_b   1.000
_cell.length_c   1.000
_cell.angle_alpha   90.00
_cell.angle_beta   90.00
_cell.angle_gamma   90.00
#
_symmetry.space_group_name_H-M   'P 1'
#
loop_
_entity.id
_entity.type
_entity.pdbx_description
1 polymer ?
#
loop_
_entity_poly.entity_id
_entity_poly.type
_entity_poly.pdbx_seq_one_letter_code
_entity_poly.pdbx_strand_id
1 'polypeptide(L)'
;MRERWYWSDKVVAQASRHMRLSYQPLTRRWRLSQSSTPFSDGGLGVSLGQNFDELSDALAVMQRIARWNVADADVLDAGGQQTLNFQFRLDMSQLPRPLQLSTVGRAGWSLLLSRSVRLSSGTVETDQ
;
A
#
# COMPACT_ATOMS: atom_id res chain seq x y z
N MET A 1 -12.83 -1.37 -37.44
CA MET A 1 -13.38 -0.28 -36.57
C MET A 1 -12.32 0.05 -35.55
N ARG A 2 -12.03 1.34 -35.34
CA ARG A 2 -10.91 1.82 -34.53
C ARG A 2 -11.32 1.86 -33.06
N GLU A 3 -10.67 1.04 -32.23
CA GLU A 3 -10.83 1.05 -30.78
C GLU A 3 -10.52 2.44 -30.23
N ARG A 4 -11.49 2.99 -29.49
CA ARG A 4 -11.43 4.35 -28.95
C ARG A 4 -10.66 4.28 -27.62
N TRP A 5 -9.36 4.46 -27.74
CA TRP A 5 -8.31 4.43 -26.71
C TRP A 5 -8.57 5.29 -25.46
N TYR A 6 -9.42 6.32 -25.54
CA TYR A 6 -9.56 7.32 -24.47
C TYR A 6 -10.48 6.90 -23.31
N TRP A 7 -11.00 5.67 -23.30
CA TRP A 7 -11.92 5.19 -22.24
C TRP A 7 -11.37 4.02 -21.41
N SER A 8 -10.33 3.33 -21.88
CA SER A 8 -9.82 2.11 -21.24
C SER A 8 -9.04 2.36 -19.94
N ASP A 9 -8.73 3.61 -19.62
CA ASP A 9 -7.96 4.00 -18.42
C ASP A 9 -8.85 4.68 -17.36
N LYS A 10 -10.12 4.29 -17.27
CA LYS A 10 -10.97 4.76 -16.19
C LYS A 10 -10.56 4.04 -14.90
N VAL A 11 -10.05 4.81 -13.93
CA VAL A 11 -9.85 4.30 -12.56
C VAL A 11 -11.22 4.03 -11.94
N VAL A 12 -11.59 2.75 -11.86
CA VAL A 12 -12.87 2.30 -11.29
C VAL A 12 -12.86 2.27 -9.76
N ALA A 13 -11.68 2.08 -9.16
CA ALA A 13 -11.49 2.09 -7.73
C ALA A 13 -10.04 2.43 -7.35
N GLN A 14 -9.85 3.04 -6.18
CA GLN A 14 -8.55 3.33 -5.61
C GLN A 14 -8.60 3.13 -4.10
N ALA A 15 -7.57 2.49 -3.54
CA ALA A 15 -7.40 2.39 -2.11
C ALA A 15 -5.95 2.72 -1.73
N SER A 16 -5.76 3.48 -0.65
CA SER A 16 -4.45 3.83 -0.09
C SER A 16 -4.34 3.33 1.35
N ARG A 17 -3.17 2.79 1.70
CA ARG A 17 -2.83 2.35 3.06
C ARG A 17 -1.47 2.90 3.43
N HIS A 18 -1.41 3.55 4.57
CA HIS A 18 -0.20 4.14 5.13
C HIS A 18 0.31 3.24 6.26
N MET A 19 1.61 2.99 6.28
CA MET A 19 2.27 2.23 7.34
C MET A 19 3.41 3.06 7.95
N ARG A 20 3.58 3.00 9.27
CA ARG A 20 4.66 3.65 10.00
C ARG A 20 5.33 2.67 10.94
N LEU A 21 6.63 2.51 10.78
CA LEU A 21 7.46 1.70 11.67
C LEU A 21 8.28 2.63 12.57
N SER A 22 8.24 2.40 13.88
CA SER A 22 9.07 3.12 14.85
C SER A 22 9.69 2.17 15.87
N TYR A 23 10.86 2.53 16.40
CA TYR A 23 11.52 1.78 17.46
C TYR A 23 11.37 2.51 18.80
N GLN A 24 10.95 1.78 19.83
CA GLN A 24 10.78 2.29 21.19
C GLN A 24 12.00 1.86 22.03
N PRO A 25 12.98 2.75 22.30
CA PRO A 25 14.22 2.35 22.95
C PRO A 25 14.02 1.90 24.40
N LEU A 26 13.01 2.43 25.09
CA LEU A 26 12.72 2.08 26.48
C LEU A 26 12.23 0.64 26.63
N THR A 27 11.34 0.22 25.75
CA THR A 27 10.76 -1.13 25.75
C THR A 27 11.51 -2.10 24.84
N ARG A 28 12.43 -1.58 24.02
CA ARG A 28 13.16 -2.30 22.96
C ARG A 28 12.22 -3.00 21.97
N ARG A 29 11.09 -2.36 21.68
CA ARG A 29 10.06 -2.91 20.78
C ARG A 29 9.93 -2.09 19.52
N TRP A 30 9.69 -2.78 18.43
CA TRP A 30 9.24 -2.20 17.17
C TRP A 30 7.73 -1.98 17.23
N ARG A 31 7.26 -0.84 16.76
CA ARG A 31 5.84 -0.52 16.64
C ARG A 31 5.52 -0.25 15.19
N LEU A 32 4.61 -1.06 14.64
CA LEU A 32 4.03 -0.87 13.31
C LEU A 32 2.62 -0.29 13.47
N SER A 33 2.41 0.91 12.95
CA SER A 33 1.08 1.52 12.82
C SER A 33 0.60 1.43 11.38
N GLN A 34 -0.67 1.07 11.17
CA GLN A 34 -1.32 1.06 9.87
C GLN A 34 -2.53 1.98 9.90
N SER A 35 -2.76 2.75 8.83
CA SER A 35 -3.88 3.69 8.69
C SER A 35 -4.37 3.75 7.25
N SER A 36 -5.66 4.03 7.06
CA SER A 36 -6.22 4.34 5.72
C SER A 36 -5.96 5.80 5.31
N THR A 37 -5.57 6.66 6.25
CA THR A 37 -5.21 8.07 6.01
C THR A 37 -3.73 8.33 6.34
N PRO A 38 -3.11 9.37 5.77
CA PRO A 38 -1.75 9.77 6.12
C PRO A 38 -1.61 10.00 7.63
N PHE A 39 -0.47 9.61 8.21
CA PHE A 39 -0.19 9.90 9.60
C PHE A 39 -0.01 11.42 9.76
N SER A 40 -0.83 12.03 10.61
CA SER A 40 -0.65 13.42 11.03
C SER A 40 -0.21 13.45 12.50
N ASP A 41 0.56 14.47 12.85
CA ASP A 41 1.02 14.69 14.23
C ASP A 41 -0.16 14.95 15.19
N GLY A 42 -1.31 15.37 14.65
CA GLY A 42 -2.54 15.66 15.39
C GLY A 42 -3.36 14.44 15.82
N GLY A 43 -2.98 13.21 15.44
CA GLY A 43 -3.54 11.98 16.03
C GLY A 43 -5.02 11.66 15.75
N LEU A 44 -5.72 12.44 14.92
CA LEU A 44 -7.16 12.28 14.65
C LEU A 44 -7.50 11.11 13.71
N GLY A 45 -6.51 10.30 13.31
CA GLY A 45 -6.70 9.13 12.46
C GLY A 45 -6.82 7.84 13.27
N VAL A 46 -7.80 6.99 12.93
CA VAL A 46 -7.84 5.61 13.43
C VAL A 46 -6.66 4.86 12.84
N SER A 47 -5.70 4.49 13.69
CA SER A 47 -4.56 3.67 13.30
C SER A 47 -4.49 2.38 14.12
N LEU A 48 -4.26 1.26 13.45
CA LEU A 48 -4.04 -0.03 14.09
C LEU A 48 -2.55 -0.18 14.36
N GLY A 49 -2.18 -0.13 15.64
CA GLY A 49 -0.79 -0.32 16.09
C GLY A 49 -0.56 -1.74 16.59
N GLN A 50 0.47 -2.40 16.09
CA GLN A 50 1.00 -3.66 16.63
C GLN A 50 2.44 -3.48 17.07
N ASN A 51 2.84 -4.17 18.14
CA ASN A 51 4.20 -4.14 18.65
C ASN A 51 4.89 -5.49 18.40
N PHE A 52 6.18 -5.45 18.08
CA PHE A 52 7.02 -6.60 17.77
C PHE A 52 8.33 -6.49 18.53
N ASP A 53 8.92 -7.62 18.87
CA ASP A 53 10.20 -7.66 19.56
C ASP A 53 11.36 -7.66 18.54
N GLU A 54 11.16 -8.31 17.38
CA GLU A 54 12.14 -8.32 16.27
C GLU A 54 11.71 -7.45 15.08
N LEU A 55 12.70 -6.88 14.38
CA LEU A 55 12.48 -6.10 13.16
C LEU A 55 11.94 -6.97 12.02
N SER A 56 12.48 -8.18 11.88
CA SER A 56 12.07 -9.22 10.92
C SER A 56 10.56 -9.45 10.94
N ASP A 57 9.98 -9.60 12.13
CA ASP A 57 8.55 -9.84 12.30
C ASP A 57 7.71 -8.65 11.84
N ALA A 58 8.12 -7.43 12.21
CA ALA A 58 7.45 -6.22 11.77
C ALA A 58 7.50 -6.08 10.23
N LEU A 59 8.66 -6.39 9.62
CA LEU A 59 8.83 -6.37 8.18
C LEU A 59 8.02 -7.46 7.47
N ALA A 60 7.89 -8.65 8.05
CA ALA A 60 7.07 -9.72 7.49
C ALA A 60 5.59 -9.31 7.45
N VAL A 61 5.11 -8.62 8.50
CA VAL A 61 3.75 -8.06 8.51
C VAL A 61 3.58 -6.93 7.51
N MET A 62 4.57 -6.04 7.35
CA MET A 62 4.53 -4.97 6.33
C MET A 62 4.48 -5.53 4.90
N GLN A 63 5.18 -6.64 4.64
CA GLN A 63 5.15 -7.34 3.36
C GLN A 63 3.83 -8.07 3.11
N ARG A 64 3.08 -8.37 4.16
CA ARG A 64 1.80 -9.07 4.07
C ARG A 64 0.68 -8.10 3.70
N ILE A 65 0.58 -7.83 2.41
CA ILE A 65 -0.51 -7.04 1.82
C ILE A 65 -1.68 -7.99 1.50
N ALA A 66 -2.38 -8.42 2.56
CA ALA A 66 -3.53 -9.32 2.45
C ALA A 66 -4.81 -8.64 2.91
N ARG A 67 -5.96 -9.07 2.35
CA ARG A 67 -7.31 -8.60 2.71
C ARG A 67 -7.51 -7.10 2.53
N TRP A 68 -6.88 -6.52 1.51
CA TRP A 68 -7.17 -5.17 1.12
C TRP A 68 -8.35 -5.20 0.13
N ASN A 69 -9.54 -4.79 0.58
CA ASN A 69 -10.64 -4.55 -0.34
C ASN A 69 -10.32 -3.28 -1.12
N VAL A 70 -9.94 -3.44 -2.40
CA VAL A 70 -9.59 -2.33 -3.30
C VAL A 70 -10.81 -1.88 -4.11
N ALA A 71 -11.76 -2.80 -4.35
CA ALA A 71 -12.98 -2.57 -5.11
C ALA A 71 -14.02 -3.62 -4.71
N ASP A 72 -15.27 -3.19 -4.55
CA ASP A 72 -16.39 -4.12 -4.42
C ASP A 72 -16.66 -4.84 -5.76
N ALA A 73 -17.10 -6.09 -5.67
CA ALA A 73 -17.34 -6.94 -6.84
C ALA A 73 -18.34 -6.33 -7.85
N ASP A 74 -19.26 -5.49 -7.37
CA ASP A 74 -20.28 -4.81 -8.18
C ASP A 74 -19.69 -3.71 -9.11
N VAL A 75 -18.53 -3.16 -8.73
CA VAL A 75 -17.83 -2.11 -9.49
C VAL A 75 -16.87 -2.70 -10.53
N LEU A 76 -16.54 -3.98 -10.39
CA LEU A 76 -15.68 -4.70 -11.33
C LEU A 76 -16.53 -5.23 -12.48
N ASP A 77 -16.42 -4.61 -13.65
CA ASP A 77 -17.04 -5.07 -14.90
C ASP A 77 -16.58 -6.51 -15.25
N ALA A 78 -17.50 -7.46 -15.18
CA ALA A 78 -17.26 -8.89 -15.39
C ALA A 78 -16.78 -9.22 -16.83
N GLY A 79 -17.03 -8.34 -17.80
CA GLY A 79 -16.65 -8.53 -19.21
C GLY A 79 -15.41 -7.77 -19.66
N GLY A 80 -14.88 -6.86 -18.84
CA GLY A 80 -13.77 -5.98 -19.20
C GLY A 80 -12.40 -6.50 -18.77
N GLN A 81 -11.38 -6.31 -19.62
CA GLN A 81 -9.98 -6.52 -19.21
C GLN A 81 -9.58 -5.44 -18.20
N GLN A 82 -9.45 -5.80 -16.94
CA GLN A 82 -9.08 -4.86 -15.88
C GLN A 82 -7.62 -5.05 -15.48
N THR A 83 -6.94 -3.93 -15.22
CA THR A 83 -5.55 -3.93 -14.74
C THR A 83 -5.50 -3.32 -13.35
N LEU A 84 -5.01 -4.09 -12.38
CA LEU A 84 -4.70 -3.61 -11.04
C LEU A 84 -3.27 -3.05 -11.05
N ASN A 85 -3.14 -1.76 -10.75
CA ASN A 85 -1.84 -1.11 -10.56
C ASN A 85 -1.57 -0.96 -9.07
N PHE A 86 -0.56 -1.67 -8.58
CA PHE A 86 -0.09 -1.61 -7.21
C PHE A 86 1.17 -0.75 -7.13
N GLN A 87 1.22 0.19 -6.17
CA GLN A 87 2.40 0.99 -5.90
C GLN A 87 2.68 1.04 -4.39
N PHE A 88 3.90 0.70 -4.01
CA PHE A 88 4.44 0.88 -2.67
C PHE A 88 5.57 1.90 -2.72
N ARG A 89 5.51 2.92 -1.86
CA ARG A 89 6.50 4.00 -1.82
C ARG A 89 6.84 4.36 -0.39
N LEU A 90 8.10 4.70 -0.15
CA LEU A 90 8.50 5.41 1.06
C LEU A 90 8.18 6.91 0.91
N ASP A 91 7.25 7.42 1.72
CA ASP A 91 6.93 8.85 1.77
C ASP A 91 7.98 9.61 2.59
N MET A 92 8.89 10.31 1.90
CA MET A 92 9.96 11.07 2.54
C MET A 92 9.44 12.28 3.33
N SER A 93 8.25 12.80 3.01
CA SER A 93 7.66 13.94 3.74
C SER A 93 7.30 13.57 5.18
N GLN A 94 7.09 12.27 5.44
CA GLN A 94 6.71 11.71 6.74
C GLN A 94 7.92 11.33 7.61
N LEU A 95 9.15 11.51 7.10
CA LEU A 95 10.35 11.29 7.91
C LEU A 95 10.54 12.44 8.90
N PRO A 96 11.08 12.17 10.11
CA PRO A 96 11.55 13.20 11.03
C PRO A 96 12.48 14.19 10.32
N ARG A 97 12.37 15.50 10.61
CA ARG A 97 13.19 16.55 9.97
C ARG A 97 14.70 16.25 9.94
N PRO A 98 15.34 15.68 10.97
CA PRO A 98 16.75 15.32 10.90
C PRO A 98 17.07 14.30 9.79
N LEU A 99 16.17 13.36 9.55
CA LEU A 99 16.29 12.35 8.49
C LEU A 99 15.99 12.97 7.11
N GLN A 100 15.11 13.96 7.02
CA GLN A 100 14.84 14.71 5.78
C GLN A 100 16.07 15.48 5.27
N LEU A 101 16.97 15.92 6.15
CA LEU A 101 18.24 16.56 5.76
C LEU A 101 19.26 15.53 5.24
N SER A 102 19.20 14.31 5.77
CA SER A 102 20.10 13.20 5.39
C SER A 102 19.76 12.56 4.05
N THR A 103 18.58 12.85 3.48
CA THR A 103 18.17 12.42 2.14
C THR A 103 18.75 13.29 1.03
N VAL A 104 19.27 14.48 1.34
CA VAL A 104 19.95 15.35 0.37
C VAL A 104 21.36 14.81 0.12
N GLY A 105 21.53 14.08 -0.98
CA GLY A 105 22.84 13.58 -1.43
C GLY A 105 23.12 12.08 -1.22
N ARG A 106 22.17 11.30 -0.67
CA ARG A 106 22.29 9.82 -0.56
C ARG A 106 21.12 9.12 -1.28
N ALA A 107 21.43 8.40 -2.35
CA ALA A 107 20.50 7.63 -3.20
C ALA A 107 19.86 6.39 -2.52
N GLY A 108 20.07 6.19 -1.22
CA GLY A 108 19.64 4.97 -0.50
C GLY A 108 18.24 5.01 0.09
N TRP A 109 17.54 6.14 0.06
CA TRP A 109 16.25 6.34 0.74
C TRP A 109 15.03 6.44 -0.19
N SER A 110 15.19 6.19 -1.48
CA SER A 110 14.06 6.08 -2.42
C SER A 110 13.64 4.61 -2.54
N LEU A 111 12.53 4.24 -1.93
CA LEU A 111 11.87 2.96 -2.18
C LEU A 111 10.62 3.20 -3.03
N LEU A 112 10.61 2.66 -4.25
CA LEU A 112 9.45 2.62 -5.13
C LEU A 112 9.34 1.21 -5.71
N LEU A 113 8.23 0.55 -5.43
CA LEU A 113 7.85 -0.72 -6.03
C LEU A 113 6.52 -0.51 -6.75
N SER A 114 6.48 -0.78 -8.05
CA SER A 114 5.24 -0.83 -8.82
C SER A 114 5.04 -2.22 -9.41
N ARG A 115 3.80 -2.69 -9.39
CA ARG A 115 3.42 -3.97 -10.01
C ARG A 115 2.05 -3.82 -10.66
N SER A 116 1.95 -4.22 -11.91
CA SER A 116 0.67 -4.28 -12.63
C SER A 116 0.25 -5.73 -12.78
N VAL A 117 -0.98 -6.06 -12.42
CA VAL A 117 -1.56 -7.40 -12.56
C VAL A 117 -2.83 -7.27 -13.37
N ARG A 118 -2.95 -8.05 -14.44
CA ARG A 118 -4.22 -8.17 -15.17
C ARG A 118 -5.14 -9.09 -14.39
N LEU A 119 -6.33 -8.59 -14.08
CA LEU A 119 -7.39 -9.41 -13.50
C LEU A 119 -8.05 -10.14 -14.67
N SER A 120 -7.88 -11.45 -14.74
CA SER A 120 -8.71 -12.28 -15.61
C SER A 120 -10.01 -12.55 -14.86
N SER A 121 -11.15 -12.25 -15.48
CA SER A 121 -12.45 -12.72 -14.99
C SER A 121 -12.51 -14.23 -15.21
N GLY A 122 -11.83 -14.98 -14.34
CA GLY A 122 -11.94 -16.43 -14.29
C GLY A 122 -13.30 -16.79 -13.72
N THR A 123 -14.28 -17.01 -14.60
CA THR A 123 -15.41 -17.90 -14.31
C THR A 123 -14.80 -19.24 -13.93
N VAL A 124 -14.74 -19.54 -12.63
CA VAL A 124 -14.51 -20.92 -12.16
C VAL A 124 -15.83 -21.64 -12.38
N GLU A 125 -16.03 -22.10 -13.61
CA GLU A 125 -17.03 -23.12 -13.91
C GLU A 125 -16.57 -24.39 -13.17
N THR A 126 -17.25 -24.67 -12.06
CA THR A 126 -17.17 -25.99 -11.43
C THR A 126 -18.01 -26.90 -12.31
N ASP A 127 -17.36 -27.64 -13.21
CA ASP A 127 -17.98 -28.76 -13.91
C ASP A 127 -17.32 -30.08 -13.46
N GLN A 128 -18.18 -30.96 -12.94
CA GLN A 128 -18.08 -32.41 -12.69
C GLN A 128 -17.27 -32.89 -11.48
#